data_AF-A0A954I9M6-F1
#
_entry.id   AF-A0A954I9M6-F1
#
_cell.length_a   1.000
_cell.length_b   1.000
_cell.length_c   1.000
_cell.angle_alpha   90.00
_cell.angle_beta   90.00
_cell.angle_gamma   90.00
#
_symmetry.space_group_name_H-M   'P 1'
#
loop_
_entity.id
_entity.type
_entity.pdbx_description
1 polymer ?
#
loop_
_entity_poly.entity_id
_entity_poly.type
_entity_poly.pdbx_seq_one_letter_code
_entity_poly.pdbx_strand_id
1 'polypeptide(L)'
;AEDLIDCPAPNPDEDPSVGPTEEDCYAERSAPIGLTSTAETTEGIEGSKGHARRRIREVPHETHQPDAMESVEDSSSVTDEIAIAPADFAVYYQNLLELRRLHAEYVIAEQTRPARRLKERIASLEKQFRYPIPAPEHQEPVVHAVGVYSSHRGDNPIHVRVTDDSGPVVLVLSAYSAVKWDVEVSEGVQIDVVICTGYDHQQVVSIPEGIPVLYFDYEQSSGEYAYAYGADRSKWGELDQFVATQTGGLPITTGLGWYYAPESCEIGPGNVRWRLQMLNSSAAGK
;
A
#
# COMPACT_ATOMS: atom_id res chain seq x y z
N ALA A 1 7.97 -24.65 -8.44
CA ALA A 1 6.68 -24.50 -9.13
C ALA A 1 5.64 -25.04 -8.18
N GLU A 2 5.13 -24.19 -7.31
CA GLU A 2 4.07 -24.54 -6.35
C GLU A 2 2.79 -23.87 -6.83
N ASP A 3 1.72 -24.65 -6.86
CA ASP A 3 0.39 -24.24 -7.32
C ASP A 3 -0.16 -23.14 -6.40
N LEU A 4 -0.13 -21.89 -6.87
CA LEU A 4 -0.93 -20.81 -6.31
C LEU A 4 -2.40 -21.15 -6.59
N ILE A 5 -3.19 -21.22 -5.52
CA ILE A 5 -4.64 -21.42 -5.57
C ILE A 5 -5.25 -20.19 -6.27
N ASP A 6 -5.75 -20.40 -7.49
CA ASP A 6 -6.51 -19.42 -8.25
C ASP A 6 -7.90 -19.32 -7.60
N CYS A 7 -8.18 -18.21 -6.92
CA CYS A 7 -9.53 -17.95 -6.46
C CYS A 7 -10.39 -17.67 -7.71
N PRO A 8 -11.48 -18.42 -7.95
CA PRO A 8 -12.31 -18.19 -9.13
C PRO A 8 -12.84 -16.75 -9.10
N ALA A 9 -12.73 -16.07 -10.24
CA ALA A 9 -13.35 -14.76 -10.41
C ALA A 9 -14.86 -14.87 -10.15
N PRO A 10 -15.47 -13.93 -9.41
CA PRO A 10 -16.91 -13.96 -9.14
C PRO A 10 -17.69 -13.92 -10.45
N ASN A 11 -18.80 -14.65 -10.50
CA ASN A 11 -19.68 -14.71 -11.65
C ASN A 11 -20.28 -13.31 -11.90
N PRO A 12 -20.13 -12.72 -13.10
CA PRO A 12 -20.66 -11.39 -13.39
C PRO A 12 -22.20 -11.30 -13.33
N ASP A 13 -22.90 -12.43 -13.27
CA ASP A 13 -24.36 -12.51 -13.17
C ASP A 13 -24.89 -12.69 -11.73
N GLU A 14 -24.03 -12.80 -10.71
CA GLU A 14 -24.45 -12.92 -9.30
C GLU A 14 -24.63 -11.56 -8.62
N ASP A 15 -25.59 -11.51 -7.68
CA ASP A 15 -25.94 -10.32 -6.92
C ASP A 15 -24.72 -9.82 -6.12
N PRO A 16 -24.25 -8.57 -6.34
CA PRO A 16 -23.04 -8.04 -5.70
C PRO A 16 -23.15 -7.90 -4.17
N SER A 17 -24.34 -8.13 -3.60
CA SER A 17 -24.54 -8.16 -2.14
C SER A 17 -24.12 -9.48 -1.48
N VAL A 18 -23.85 -10.54 -2.25
CA VAL A 18 -23.36 -11.84 -1.75
C VAL A 18 -21.93 -12.04 -2.24
N GLY A 19 -20.97 -11.37 -1.59
CA GLY A 19 -19.56 -11.65 -1.83
C GLY A 19 -19.16 -13.03 -1.30
N PRO A 20 -18.12 -13.69 -1.87
CA PRO A 20 -17.61 -14.93 -1.30
C PRO A 20 -17.16 -14.67 0.13
N THR A 21 -17.60 -15.52 1.06
CA THR A 21 -17.16 -15.43 2.44
C THR A 21 -15.72 -15.91 2.55
N GLU A 22 -14.95 -15.43 3.55
CA GLU A 22 -13.59 -15.95 3.78
C GLU A 22 -13.55 -17.49 3.92
N GLU A 23 -14.65 -18.12 4.35
CA GLU A 23 -14.77 -19.58 4.43
C GLU A 23 -14.80 -20.26 3.05
N ASP A 24 -15.32 -19.62 2.01
CA ASP A 24 -15.43 -20.19 0.66
C ASP A 24 -14.06 -20.35 -0.01
N CYS A 25 -13.08 -19.51 0.34
CA CYS A 25 -11.70 -19.63 -0.12
C CYS A 25 -10.90 -20.74 0.60
N TYR A 26 -11.38 -21.22 1.75
CA TYR A 26 -10.69 -22.23 2.58
C TYR A 26 -11.40 -23.59 2.64
N ALA A 27 -12.68 -23.69 2.26
CA ALA A 27 -13.49 -24.90 2.42
C ALA A 27 -13.10 -26.08 1.50
N GLU A 28 -12.37 -25.86 0.40
CA GLU A 28 -12.01 -26.96 -0.52
C GLU A 28 -10.90 -27.91 -0.01
N ARG A 29 -10.35 -27.70 1.20
CA ARG A 29 -9.37 -28.63 1.80
C ARG A 29 -9.94 -29.65 2.80
N SER A 30 -11.26 -29.70 2.99
CA SER A 30 -11.87 -30.64 3.95
C SER A 30 -12.73 -31.72 3.29
N ALA A 31 -12.17 -32.48 2.35
CA ALA A 31 -12.70 -33.80 2.00
C ALA A 31 -11.83 -34.88 2.69
N PRO A 32 -12.37 -35.65 3.65
CA PRO A 32 -11.59 -36.68 4.33
C PRO A 32 -11.40 -37.90 3.42
N ILE A 33 -10.13 -38.31 3.28
CA ILE A 33 -9.75 -39.62 2.76
C ILE A 33 -10.35 -40.68 3.69
N GLY A 34 -11.20 -41.54 3.12
CA GLY A 34 -11.92 -42.58 3.85
C GLY A 34 -10.98 -43.57 4.53
N LEU A 35 -11.16 -43.74 5.84
CA LEU A 35 -10.82 -44.95 6.56
C LEU A 35 -12.02 -45.39 7.38
N THR A 36 -12.48 -46.60 7.09
CA THR A 36 -13.58 -47.29 7.75
C THR A 36 -13.22 -47.62 9.21
N SER A 37 -14.11 -47.28 10.15
CA SER A 37 -14.17 -47.94 11.45
C SER A 37 -15.59 -47.88 12.03
N THR A 38 -16.10 -49.06 12.33
CA THR A 38 -17.40 -49.37 12.95
C THR A 38 -17.33 -49.29 14.46
N ALA A 39 -18.32 -48.64 15.10
CA ALA A 39 -19.04 -49.04 16.33
C ALA A 39 -19.78 -47.79 16.88
N GLU A 40 -21.11 -47.70 16.86
CA GLU A 40 -22.08 -48.25 17.83
C GLU A 40 -22.04 -47.61 19.24
N THR A 41 -23.15 -46.92 19.59
CA THR A 41 -23.98 -47.08 20.81
C THR A 41 -24.31 -45.81 21.63
N THR A 42 -25.64 -45.64 21.87
CA THR A 42 -26.38 -44.97 22.98
C THR A 42 -26.32 -43.45 23.15
N GLU A 43 -27.43 -42.72 22.96
CA GLU A 43 -28.60 -42.52 23.85
C GLU A 43 -28.36 -41.62 25.07
N GLY A 44 -29.09 -40.50 25.10
CA GLY A 44 -29.78 -39.99 26.28
C GLY A 44 -29.01 -39.00 27.17
N ILE A 45 -29.54 -37.78 27.32
CA ILE A 45 -30.34 -37.36 28.49
C ILE A 45 -30.54 -35.84 28.46
N GLU A 46 -31.82 -35.45 28.54
CA GLU A 46 -32.32 -34.10 28.81
C GLU A 46 -32.09 -33.67 30.27
N GLY A 47 -31.97 -32.35 30.49
CA GLY A 47 -32.09 -31.69 31.79
C GLY A 47 -31.03 -30.58 31.91
N SER A 48 -31.27 -29.40 32.49
CA SER A 48 -32.37 -28.92 33.30
C SER A 48 -32.32 -27.38 33.33
N LYS A 49 -33.48 -26.80 33.59
CA LYS A 49 -33.77 -25.39 33.80
C LYS A 49 -33.03 -24.82 35.02
N GLY A 50 -32.77 -23.51 34.97
CA GLY A 50 -32.75 -22.67 36.16
C GLY A 50 -31.83 -21.48 36.05
N HIS A 51 -32.33 -20.32 35.61
CA HIS A 51 -31.68 -19.04 35.88
C HIS A 51 -32.69 -18.07 36.50
N ALA A 52 -32.31 -17.62 37.69
CA ALA A 52 -33.07 -16.82 38.62
C ALA A 52 -33.17 -15.36 38.15
N ARG A 53 -34.37 -14.79 38.25
CA ARG A 53 -34.65 -13.37 38.10
C ARG A 53 -34.02 -12.60 39.27
N ARG A 54 -33.01 -11.77 39.03
CA ARG A 54 -32.61 -10.69 39.94
C ARG A 54 -33.18 -9.36 39.46
N ARG A 55 -33.89 -8.70 40.37
CA ARG A 55 -34.45 -7.35 40.25
C ARG A 55 -33.32 -6.34 40.09
N ILE A 56 -33.33 -5.57 39.01
CA ILE A 56 -32.54 -4.36 38.88
C ILE A 56 -33.35 -3.24 39.52
N ARG A 57 -32.70 -2.52 40.44
CA ARG A 57 -33.22 -1.39 41.19
C ARG A 57 -32.91 -0.13 40.37
N GLU A 58 -33.95 0.66 40.10
CA GLU A 58 -33.89 1.93 39.40
C GLU A 58 -32.93 2.90 40.10
N VAL A 59 -32.06 3.54 39.30
CA VAL A 59 -31.22 4.67 39.71
C VAL A 59 -31.77 5.90 38.99
N PRO A 60 -32.01 7.03 39.68
CA PRO A 60 -32.59 8.22 39.07
C PRO A 60 -31.60 8.91 38.12
N HIS A 61 -32.13 9.31 36.96
CA HIS A 61 -31.49 10.17 35.96
C HIS A 61 -31.25 11.57 36.54
N GLU A 62 -29.99 11.95 36.74
CA GLU A 62 -29.60 13.36 36.83
C GLU A 62 -29.39 13.91 35.41
N THR A 63 -30.15 14.95 35.09
CA THR A 63 -30.11 15.69 33.84
C THR A 63 -28.98 16.73 33.95
N HIS A 64 -27.82 16.45 33.36
CA HIS A 64 -26.74 17.43 33.19
C HIS A 64 -26.91 18.10 31.82
N GLN A 65 -27.18 19.41 31.83
CA GLN A 65 -27.02 20.28 30.67
C GLN A 65 -25.52 20.42 30.35
N PRO A 66 -25.06 20.19 29.11
CA PRO A 66 -23.75 20.66 28.72
C PRO A 66 -23.82 22.14 28.33
N ASP A 67 -22.97 22.90 29.00
CA ASP A 67 -22.61 24.28 28.69
C ASP A 67 -22.07 24.42 27.25
N ALA A 68 -22.24 25.62 26.72
CA ALA A 68 -21.84 26.05 25.39
C ALA A 68 -20.39 25.67 25.07
N MET A 69 -20.22 24.77 24.08
CA MET A 69 -18.93 24.59 23.41
C MET A 69 -18.67 25.80 22.53
N GLU A 70 -17.71 26.59 23.01
CA GLU A 70 -16.92 27.55 22.29
C GLU A 70 -16.37 26.89 21.01
N SER A 71 -16.71 27.48 19.86
CA SER A 71 -16.27 27.06 18.54
C SER A 71 -14.75 27.24 18.44
N VAL A 72 -14.02 26.16 18.68
CA VAL A 72 -12.61 26.04 18.29
C VAL A 72 -12.59 26.00 16.77
N GLU A 73 -12.07 27.06 16.16
CA GLU A 73 -11.80 27.10 14.73
C GLU A 73 -10.82 25.97 14.40
N ASP A 74 -11.34 24.99 13.66
CA ASP A 74 -10.63 23.82 13.17
C ASP A 74 -9.48 24.31 12.28
N SER A 75 -8.31 24.38 12.90
CA SER A 75 -7.05 24.73 12.24
C SER A 75 -6.59 23.46 11.53
N SER A 76 -7.24 23.14 10.41
CA SER A 76 -6.76 22.11 9.50
C SER A 76 -5.37 22.52 9.04
N SER A 77 -4.33 21.94 9.66
CA SER A 77 -2.97 21.98 9.15
C SER A 77 -2.99 21.26 7.82
N VAL A 78 -3.20 22.02 6.75
CA VAL A 78 -2.94 21.58 5.40
C VAL A 78 -1.47 21.19 5.38
N THR A 79 -1.20 19.89 5.42
CA THR A 79 0.11 19.38 5.03
C THR A 79 0.30 19.86 3.60
N ASP A 80 1.28 20.74 3.37
CA ASP A 80 1.63 21.22 2.04
C ASP A 80 2.14 20.04 1.23
N GLU A 81 1.21 19.31 0.62
CA GLU A 81 1.48 18.19 -0.24
C GLU A 81 2.28 18.70 -1.44
N ILE A 82 3.41 18.06 -1.67
CA ILE A 82 4.27 18.37 -2.79
C ILE A 82 3.73 17.60 -4.00
N ALA A 83 2.70 18.16 -4.65
CA ALA A 83 2.17 17.64 -5.89
C ALA A 83 3.12 17.99 -7.06
N ILE A 84 3.68 16.98 -7.71
CA ILE A 84 4.46 17.16 -8.95
C ILE A 84 3.57 16.82 -10.14
N ALA A 85 3.53 17.71 -11.14
CA ALA A 85 2.79 17.44 -12.36
C ALA A 85 3.38 16.21 -13.09
N PRO A 86 2.53 15.29 -13.63
CA PRO A 86 2.99 14.10 -14.35
C PRO A 86 4.08 14.35 -15.40
N ALA A 87 3.93 15.41 -16.20
CA ALA A 87 4.88 15.75 -17.26
C ALA A 87 6.29 16.11 -16.75
N ASP A 88 6.41 16.60 -15.52
CA ASP A 88 7.68 16.97 -14.90
C ASP A 88 8.32 15.78 -14.15
N PHE A 89 7.56 14.72 -13.88
CA PHE A 89 8.02 13.60 -13.04
C PHE A 89 9.12 12.78 -13.70
N ALA A 90 8.96 12.39 -14.96
CA ALA A 90 9.97 11.59 -15.65
C ALA A 90 11.34 12.29 -15.62
N VAL A 91 11.36 13.62 -15.76
CA VAL A 91 12.59 14.43 -15.66
C VAL A 91 13.10 14.47 -14.21
N TYR A 92 12.21 14.69 -13.24
CA TYR A 92 12.56 14.68 -11.81
C TYR A 92 13.21 13.36 -11.40
N TYR A 93 12.59 12.23 -11.73
CA TYR A 93 13.04 10.92 -11.30
C TYR A 93 14.35 10.50 -11.99
N GLN A 94 14.49 10.80 -13.28
CA GLN A 94 15.77 10.61 -13.99
C GLN A 94 16.91 11.42 -13.37
N ASN A 95 16.64 12.68 -13.01
CA ASN A 95 17.63 13.49 -12.31
C ASN A 95 17.97 12.90 -10.93
N LEU A 96 17.02 12.26 -10.24
CA LEU A 96 17.21 11.71 -8.90
C LEU A 96 18.11 10.47 -8.98
N LEU A 97 17.83 9.59 -9.93
CA LEU A 97 18.68 8.43 -10.23
C LEU A 97 20.09 8.86 -10.64
N GLU A 98 20.22 9.87 -11.51
CA GLU A 98 21.54 10.38 -11.92
C GLU A 98 22.29 11.01 -10.75
N LEU A 99 21.61 11.74 -9.88
CA LEU A 99 22.20 12.33 -8.70
C LEU A 99 22.74 11.26 -7.74
N ARG A 100 21.99 10.17 -7.52
CA ARG A 100 22.46 9.01 -6.73
C ARG A 100 23.66 8.34 -7.36
N ARG A 101 23.63 8.10 -8.67
CA ARG A 101 24.75 7.53 -9.43
C ARG A 101 26.00 8.37 -9.24
N LEU A 102 25.88 9.70 -9.36
CA LEU A 102 26.99 10.63 -9.18
C LEU A 102 27.49 10.69 -7.74
N HIS A 103 26.60 10.63 -6.74
CA HIS A 103 27.00 10.53 -5.33
C HIS A 103 27.76 9.23 -5.04
N ALA A 104 27.31 8.09 -5.58
CA ALA A 104 28.02 6.82 -5.47
C ALA A 104 29.41 6.87 -6.13
N GLU A 105 29.49 7.40 -7.34
CA GLU A 105 30.77 7.65 -8.01
C GLU A 105 31.66 8.60 -7.21
N TYR A 106 31.10 9.65 -6.62
CA TYR A 106 31.84 10.61 -5.80
C TYR A 106 32.43 9.95 -4.56
N VAL A 107 31.68 9.13 -3.83
CA VAL A 107 32.17 8.43 -2.64
C VAL A 107 33.32 7.48 -2.97
N ILE A 108 33.23 6.74 -4.09
CA ILE A 108 34.33 5.90 -4.59
C ILE A 108 35.51 6.78 -5.02
N ALA A 109 35.22 7.84 -5.76
CA ALA A 109 36.22 8.71 -6.35
C ALA A 109 36.90 9.61 -5.32
N GLU A 110 36.33 9.95 -4.17
CA GLU A 110 36.92 10.81 -3.14
C GLU A 110 38.25 10.23 -2.61
N GLN A 111 38.44 8.93 -2.76
CA GLN A 111 39.69 8.22 -2.46
C GLN A 111 40.77 8.38 -3.55
N THR A 112 40.42 8.97 -4.69
CA THR A 112 41.28 9.22 -5.85
C THR A 112 41.15 10.69 -6.30
N ARG A 113 42.18 11.32 -6.84
CA ARG A 113 42.17 12.80 -6.98
C ARG A 113 41.20 13.47 -8.00
N PRO A 114 40.30 12.81 -8.80
CA PRO A 114 39.44 13.54 -9.74
C PRO A 114 38.02 13.90 -9.23
N ALA A 115 37.75 13.92 -7.92
CA ALA A 115 36.40 14.14 -7.36
C ALA A 115 35.78 15.54 -7.62
N ARG A 116 36.56 16.54 -8.05
CA ARG A 116 36.09 17.92 -8.24
C ARG A 116 34.96 18.05 -9.28
N ARG A 117 35.08 17.35 -10.42
CA ARG A 117 34.06 17.42 -11.49
C ARG A 117 32.73 16.78 -11.06
N LEU A 118 32.80 15.69 -10.30
CA LEU A 118 31.62 15.02 -9.75
C LEU A 118 30.92 15.93 -8.74
N LYS A 119 31.67 16.55 -7.82
CA LYS A 119 31.13 17.51 -6.84
C LYS A 119 30.43 18.71 -7.50
N GLU A 120 31.01 19.27 -8.56
CA GLU A 120 30.40 20.38 -9.31
C GLU A 120 29.12 19.92 -10.03
N ARG A 121 29.06 18.69 -10.55
CA ARG A 121 27.88 18.12 -11.18
C ARG A 121 26.77 17.83 -10.17
N ILE A 122 27.09 17.22 -9.04
CA ILE A 122 26.19 16.99 -7.90
C ILE A 122 25.55 18.31 -7.46
N ALA A 123 26.37 19.32 -7.13
CA ALA A 123 25.87 20.62 -6.70
C ALA A 123 25.03 21.34 -7.77
N SER A 124 25.30 21.10 -9.06
CA SER A 124 24.46 21.63 -10.15
C SER A 124 23.11 20.94 -10.25
N LEU A 125 23.05 19.63 -10.04
CA LEU A 125 21.79 18.88 -10.05
C LEU A 125 20.97 19.20 -8.80
N GLU A 126 21.59 19.23 -7.62
CA GLU A 126 20.94 19.63 -6.36
C GLU A 126 20.24 20.99 -6.45
N LYS A 127 20.81 21.95 -7.20
CA LYS A 127 20.18 23.25 -7.44
C LYS A 127 19.00 23.23 -8.41
N GLN A 128 18.88 22.20 -9.26
CA GLN A 128 17.76 22.03 -10.18
C GLN A 128 16.57 21.36 -9.50
N PHE A 129 16.80 20.63 -8.40
CA PHE A 129 15.73 20.09 -7.59
C PHE A 129 14.98 21.19 -6.87
N ARG A 130 13.67 21.28 -7.15
CA ARG A 130 12.74 22.13 -6.41
C ARG A 130 12.37 21.49 -5.05
N TYR A 131 12.66 20.20 -4.88
CA TYR A 131 12.22 19.37 -3.75
C TYR A 131 13.42 18.80 -2.98
N PRO A 132 13.28 18.55 -1.67
CA PRO A 132 14.35 17.97 -0.87
C PRO A 132 14.73 16.61 -1.45
N ILE A 133 16.02 16.46 -1.75
CA ILE A 133 16.57 15.19 -2.22
C ILE A 133 16.75 14.28 -1.00
N PRO A 134 16.15 13.07 -1.00
CA PRO A 134 16.43 12.10 0.04
C PRO A 134 17.93 11.78 0.04
N ALA A 135 18.51 11.62 1.23
CA ALA A 135 19.95 11.45 1.39
C ALA A 135 20.48 10.34 0.45
N PRO A 136 21.65 10.54 -0.18
CA PRO A 136 22.18 9.58 -1.14
C PRO A 136 22.69 8.34 -0.43
N GLU A 137 21.79 7.42 -0.11
CA GLU A 137 22.16 6.05 0.21
C GLU A 137 22.38 5.29 -1.11
N HIS A 138 23.48 4.55 -1.19
CA HIS A 138 23.98 3.90 -2.42
C HIS A 138 23.15 2.69 -2.87
N GLN A 139 21.88 2.63 -2.50
CA GLN A 139 21.01 1.50 -2.75
C GLN A 139 20.04 1.83 -3.89
N GLU A 140 19.83 0.87 -4.78
CA GLU A 140 18.82 1.00 -5.83
C GLU A 140 17.44 1.06 -5.18
N PRO A 141 16.56 1.97 -5.62
CA PRO A 141 15.22 2.04 -5.07
C PRO A 141 14.43 0.75 -5.29
N VAL A 142 13.68 0.34 -4.27
CA VAL A 142 12.76 -0.79 -4.31
C VAL A 142 11.35 -0.26 -4.57
N VAL A 143 10.60 -0.93 -5.45
CA VAL A 143 9.24 -0.53 -5.80
C VAL A 143 8.23 -1.43 -5.09
N HIS A 144 7.39 -0.84 -4.24
CA HIS A 144 6.30 -1.53 -3.57
C HIS A 144 4.96 -0.99 -4.04
N ALA A 145 4.07 -1.87 -4.45
CA ALA A 145 2.76 -1.52 -4.94
C ALA A 145 1.64 -2.10 -4.07
N VAL A 146 0.67 -1.24 -3.75
CA VAL A 146 -0.60 -1.59 -3.12
C VAL A 146 -1.71 -1.36 -4.13
N GLY A 147 -2.58 -2.36 -4.28
CA GLY A 147 -3.63 -2.39 -5.29
C GLY A 147 -4.98 -2.79 -4.72
N VAL A 148 -6.01 -1.97 -4.89
CA VAL A 148 -7.38 -2.28 -4.44
C VAL A 148 -8.42 -1.98 -5.51
N TYR A 149 -9.49 -2.75 -5.61
CA TYR A 149 -10.58 -2.38 -6.53
C TYR A 149 -11.37 -1.22 -5.96
N SER A 150 -11.76 -1.30 -4.69
CA SER A 150 -12.53 -0.26 -3.99
C SER A 150 -12.31 -0.34 -2.48
N SER A 151 -12.49 0.79 -1.77
CA SER A 151 -12.40 0.80 -0.31
C SER A 151 -13.53 0.02 0.36
N HIS A 152 -14.75 0.00 -0.22
CA HIS A 152 -15.99 -0.50 0.39
C HIS A 152 -16.35 0.06 1.78
N ARG A 153 -15.50 0.93 2.33
CA ARG A 153 -15.60 1.53 3.65
C ARG A 153 -16.07 2.98 3.58
N GLY A 154 -16.70 3.36 2.46
CA GLY A 154 -17.09 4.74 2.16
C GLY A 154 -15.86 5.65 2.10
N ASP A 155 -15.94 6.74 2.87
CA ASP A 155 -14.92 7.79 2.96
C ASP A 155 -13.73 7.48 3.90
N ASN A 156 -13.70 6.29 4.53
CA ASN A 156 -12.61 5.93 5.44
C ASN A 156 -11.32 5.64 4.66
N PRO A 157 -10.18 6.22 5.08
CA PRO A 157 -8.91 5.96 4.43
C PRO A 157 -8.43 4.52 4.67
N ILE A 158 -7.62 4.03 3.74
CA ILE A 158 -6.84 2.81 3.90
C ILE A 158 -5.52 3.19 4.58
N HIS A 159 -5.20 2.54 5.70
CA HIS A 159 -3.94 2.78 6.40
C HIS A 159 -2.82 1.93 5.79
N VAL A 160 -1.83 2.58 5.18
CA VAL A 160 -0.65 1.94 4.59
C VAL A 160 0.54 2.23 5.49
N ARG A 161 1.03 1.20 6.19
CA ARG A 161 2.22 1.30 7.02
C ARG A 161 3.44 0.80 6.25
N VAL A 162 4.44 1.66 6.06
CA VAL A 162 5.71 1.30 5.42
C VAL A 162 6.76 1.05 6.50
N THR A 163 7.28 -0.17 6.55
CA THR A 163 8.29 -0.66 7.50
C THR A 163 9.53 -1.22 6.79
N ASP A 164 9.56 -1.26 5.46
CA ASP A 164 10.75 -1.68 4.71
C ASP A 164 11.84 -0.62 4.75
N ASP A 165 12.94 -0.92 5.45
CA ASP A 165 14.15 -0.13 5.55
C ASP A 165 15.30 -0.70 4.71
N SER A 166 15.00 -1.62 3.78
CA SER A 166 16.00 -2.26 2.93
C SER A 166 16.63 -1.35 1.88
N GLY A 167 16.09 -0.14 1.71
CA GLY A 167 16.61 0.94 0.88
C GLY A 167 15.56 2.01 0.57
N PRO A 168 15.84 2.92 -0.36
CA PRO A 168 14.87 3.91 -0.82
C PRO A 168 13.64 3.24 -1.46
N VAL A 169 12.44 3.71 -1.12
CA VAL A 169 11.18 3.12 -1.56
C VAL A 169 10.47 4.03 -2.57
N VAL A 170 10.08 3.45 -3.70
CA VAL A 170 9.00 3.99 -4.55
C VAL A 170 7.71 3.30 -4.15
N LEU A 171 6.80 4.06 -3.55
CA LEU A 171 5.50 3.56 -3.12
C LEU A 171 4.47 3.80 -4.22
N VAL A 172 3.81 2.75 -4.69
CA VAL A 172 2.74 2.83 -5.68
C VAL A 172 1.42 2.51 -5.00
N LEU A 173 0.50 3.46 -4.99
CA LEU A 173 -0.85 3.30 -4.45
C LEU A 173 -1.82 3.30 -5.62
N SER A 174 -2.43 2.15 -5.89
CA SER A 174 -3.29 1.99 -7.05
C SER A 174 -4.69 1.53 -6.68
N ALA A 175 -5.70 2.14 -7.31
CA ALA A 175 -7.07 1.66 -7.17
C ALA A 175 -7.92 1.84 -8.43
N TYR A 176 -8.95 1.00 -8.58
CA TYR A 176 -9.95 1.25 -9.62
C TYR A 176 -10.87 2.41 -9.22
N SER A 177 -11.58 2.27 -8.11
CA SER A 177 -12.46 3.32 -7.57
C SER A 177 -11.70 4.36 -6.76
N ALA A 178 -12.36 5.49 -6.47
CA ALA A 178 -11.80 6.54 -5.61
C ALA A 178 -11.48 6.01 -4.21
N VAL A 179 -10.24 6.25 -3.75
CA VAL A 179 -9.74 5.80 -2.45
C VAL A 179 -8.95 6.93 -1.78
N LYS A 180 -9.12 7.03 -0.45
CA LYS A 180 -8.28 7.85 0.43
C LYS A 180 -7.18 6.98 1.04
N TRP A 181 -5.96 7.47 1.02
CA TRP A 181 -4.77 6.78 1.50
C TRP A 181 -4.15 7.52 2.67
N ASP A 182 -3.99 6.84 3.80
CA ASP A 182 -3.24 7.33 4.95
C ASP A 182 -1.91 6.57 5.03
N VAL A 183 -0.80 7.28 4.77
CA VAL A 183 0.53 6.69 4.68
C VAL A 183 1.32 6.99 5.95
N GLU A 184 1.62 5.94 6.70
CA GLU A 184 2.51 5.99 7.86
C GLU A 184 3.87 5.38 7.50
N VAL A 185 4.94 6.08 7.85
CA VAL A 185 6.31 5.66 7.53
C VAL A 185 7.08 5.45 8.83
N SER A 186 7.68 4.28 8.99
CA SER A 186 8.45 3.94 10.19
C SER A 186 9.79 4.69 10.23
N GLU A 187 10.35 4.86 11.43
CA GLU A 187 11.66 5.49 11.59
C GLU A 187 12.73 4.77 10.77
N GLY A 188 13.55 5.52 10.04
CA GLY A 188 14.62 4.98 9.19
C GLY A 188 14.19 4.60 7.77
N VAL A 189 12.89 4.48 7.51
CA VAL A 189 12.37 4.22 6.15
C VAL A 189 12.49 5.47 5.29
N GLN A 190 13.00 5.31 4.06
CA GLN A 190 13.14 6.39 3.09
C GLN A 190 12.17 6.17 1.94
N ILE A 191 11.22 7.09 1.73
CA ILE A 191 10.34 7.08 0.55
C ILE A 191 10.80 8.19 -0.41
N ASP A 192 11.09 7.81 -1.64
CA ASP A 192 11.52 8.74 -2.69
C ASP A 192 10.35 9.49 -3.32
N VAL A 193 9.27 8.75 -3.54
CA VAL A 193 8.06 9.24 -4.19
C VAL A 193 6.91 8.27 -3.93
N VAL A 194 5.72 8.85 -3.82
CA VAL A 194 4.47 8.11 -3.89
C VAL A 194 3.83 8.33 -5.26
N ILE A 195 3.55 7.25 -5.97
CA ILE A 195 2.79 7.25 -7.22
C ILE A 195 1.37 6.81 -6.89
N CYS A 196 0.44 7.76 -6.84
CA CYS A 196 -0.97 7.51 -6.63
C CYS A 196 -1.68 7.44 -7.99
N THR A 197 -2.22 6.28 -8.35
CA THR A 197 -2.80 6.07 -9.68
C THR A 197 -4.11 5.29 -9.65
N GLY A 198 -5.01 5.57 -10.57
CA GLY A 198 -6.28 4.85 -10.60
C GLY A 198 -7.17 5.25 -11.76
N TYR A 199 -8.31 4.57 -11.89
CA TYR A 199 -9.32 5.01 -12.86
C TYR A 199 -9.99 6.28 -12.35
N ASP A 200 -10.56 6.23 -11.14
CA ASP A 200 -11.11 7.39 -10.46
C ASP A 200 -10.01 8.21 -9.74
N HIS A 201 -10.34 9.43 -9.34
CA HIS A 201 -9.44 10.28 -8.55
C HIS A 201 -9.08 9.64 -7.20
N GLN A 202 -7.78 9.64 -6.91
CA GLN A 202 -7.20 9.10 -5.68
C GLN A 202 -6.74 10.25 -4.79
N GLN A 203 -6.74 10.04 -3.47
CA GLN A 203 -6.34 11.10 -2.53
C GLN A 203 -5.40 10.53 -1.46
N VAL A 204 -4.23 11.13 -1.26
CA VAL A 204 -3.39 10.88 -0.08
C VAL A 204 -3.80 11.89 1.00
N VAL A 205 -4.39 11.41 2.09
CA VAL A 205 -4.88 12.28 3.17
C VAL A 205 -3.81 12.62 4.20
N SER A 206 -2.79 11.78 4.32
CA SER A 206 -1.67 11.95 5.23
C SER A 206 -0.45 11.20 4.72
N ILE A 207 0.70 11.87 4.81
CA ILE A 207 2.02 11.36 4.50
C ILE A 207 3.05 12.26 5.21
N PRO A 208 4.24 11.75 5.62
CA PRO A 208 5.28 12.62 6.16
C PRO A 208 5.67 13.75 5.19
N GLU A 209 5.98 14.92 5.76
CA GLU A 209 6.37 16.11 5.00
C GLU A 209 7.62 15.86 4.15
N GLY A 210 7.65 16.46 2.96
CA GLY A 210 8.80 16.39 2.05
C GLY A 210 8.80 15.19 1.11
N ILE A 211 7.89 14.23 1.28
CA ILE A 211 7.72 13.12 0.33
C ILE A 211 6.84 13.60 -0.84
N PRO A 212 7.34 13.57 -2.09
CA PRO A 212 6.54 13.98 -3.24
C PRO A 212 5.47 12.93 -3.56
N VAL A 213 4.29 13.42 -3.94
CA VAL A 213 3.16 12.59 -4.38
C VAL A 213 2.80 12.95 -5.82
N LEU A 214 2.56 11.93 -6.62
CA LEU A 214 2.10 12.06 -8.00
C LEU A 214 0.71 11.50 -8.13
N TYR A 215 -0.13 12.19 -8.89
CA TYR A 215 -1.48 11.74 -9.19
C TYR A 215 -1.62 11.42 -10.67
N PHE A 216 -2.09 10.21 -10.94
CA PHE A 216 -2.37 9.69 -12.28
C PHE A 216 -3.75 9.05 -12.30
N ASP A 217 -4.76 9.85 -12.61
CA ASP A 217 -6.13 9.37 -12.80
C ASP A 217 -6.66 9.72 -14.19
N TYR A 218 -7.76 9.08 -14.59
CA TYR A 218 -8.32 9.22 -15.94
C TYR A 218 -8.51 10.69 -16.37
N GLU A 219 -8.93 11.57 -15.45
CA GLU A 219 -9.24 12.96 -15.73
C GLU A 219 -7.98 13.85 -15.72
N GLN A 220 -7.11 13.68 -14.72
CA GLN A 220 -5.96 14.57 -14.49
C GLN A 220 -4.78 14.29 -15.40
N SER A 221 -4.58 13.03 -15.80
CA SER A 221 -3.42 12.62 -16.59
C SER A 221 -3.73 12.39 -18.07
N SER A 222 -4.86 12.91 -18.57
CA SER A 222 -5.28 12.74 -19.98
C SER A 222 -5.34 11.26 -20.41
N GLY A 223 -5.71 10.37 -19.49
CA GLY A 223 -5.77 8.93 -19.72
C GLY A 223 -4.47 8.16 -19.44
N GLU A 224 -3.41 8.80 -18.96
CA GLU A 224 -2.19 8.14 -18.50
C GLU A 224 -2.32 7.64 -17.06
N TYR A 225 -2.93 6.48 -16.86
CA TYR A 225 -3.11 5.86 -15.55
C TYR A 225 -3.00 4.34 -15.66
N ALA A 226 -2.79 3.68 -14.53
CA ALA A 226 -2.89 2.24 -14.41
C ALA A 226 -3.45 1.87 -13.03
N TYR A 227 -4.00 0.67 -12.90
CA TYR A 227 -4.39 0.15 -11.60
C TYR A 227 -4.20 -1.36 -11.59
N ALA A 228 -3.92 -1.89 -10.40
CA ALA A 228 -3.97 -3.32 -10.15
C ALA A 228 -4.71 -3.58 -8.83
N TYR A 229 -5.29 -4.76 -8.72
CA TYR A 229 -5.98 -5.20 -7.52
C TYR A 229 -6.08 -6.72 -7.49
N GLY A 230 -6.39 -7.27 -6.31
CA GLY A 230 -6.53 -8.71 -6.13
C GLY A 230 -5.35 -9.52 -6.70
N ALA A 231 -5.68 -10.60 -7.40
CA ALA A 231 -4.72 -11.50 -8.05
C ALA A 231 -4.66 -11.34 -9.58
N ASP A 232 -5.28 -10.30 -10.16
CA ASP A 232 -5.35 -10.11 -11.61
C ASP A 232 -3.97 -9.81 -12.22
N ARG A 233 -3.34 -10.84 -12.79
CA ARG A 233 -1.99 -10.74 -13.38
C ARG A 233 -1.92 -9.78 -14.57
N SER A 234 -2.99 -9.62 -15.34
CA SER A 234 -2.99 -8.70 -16.48
C SER A 234 -2.87 -7.26 -15.97
N LYS A 235 -3.66 -6.93 -14.94
CA LYS A 235 -3.63 -5.59 -14.33
C LYS A 235 -2.34 -5.29 -13.60
N TRP A 236 -1.77 -6.29 -12.92
CA TRP A 236 -0.44 -6.16 -12.34
C TRP A 236 0.65 -5.93 -13.41
N GLY A 237 0.56 -6.57 -14.57
CA GLY A 237 1.50 -6.34 -15.69
C GLY A 237 1.36 -4.96 -16.33
N GLU A 238 0.13 -4.45 -16.48
CA GLU A 238 -0.13 -3.09 -16.95
C GLU A 238 0.44 -2.05 -15.96
N LEU A 239 0.21 -2.24 -14.66
CA LEU A 239 0.75 -1.37 -13.60
C LEU A 239 2.29 -1.42 -13.57
N ASP A 240 2.90 -2.59 -13.72
CA ASP A 240 4.36 -2.73 -13.76
C ASP A 240 4.98 -1.94 -14.93
N GLN A 241 4.41 -2.08 -16.14
CA GLN A 241 4.87 -1.33 -17.30
C GLN A 241 4.69 0.18 -17.13
N PHE A 242 3.56 0.60 -16.54
CA PHE A 242 3.31 2.00 -16.22
C PHE A 242 4.36 2.53 -15.25
N VAL A 243 4.57 1.86 -14.12
CA VAL A 243 5.56 2.27 -13.10
C VAL A 243 6.96 2.30 -13.69
N ALA A 244 7.36 1.29 -14.48
CA ALA A 244 8.64 1.28 -15.17
C ALA A 244 8.78 2.49 -16.11
N THR A 245 7.72 2.89 -16.80
CA THR A 245 7.74 4.09 -17.66
C THR A 245 7.97 5.35 -16.83
N GLN A 246 7.26 5.52 -15.72
CA GLN A 246 7.35 6.71 -14.86
C GLN A 246 8.70 6.79 -14.13
N THR A 247 9.22 5.66 -13.69
CA THR A 247 10.47 5.55 -12.90
C THR A 247 11.71 5.35 -13.76
N GLY A 248 11.59 5.30 -15.09
CA GLY A 248 12.76 5.09 -15.94
C GLY A 248 13.29 3.67 -15.99
N GLY A 249 12.48 2.68 -15.62
CA GLY A 249 12.75 1.27 -15.79
C GLY A 249 12.71 0.43 -14.52
N LEU A 250 12.27 0.96 -13.39
CA LEU A 250 12.17 0.16 -12.16
C LEU A 250 10.92 -0.73 -12.19
N PRO A 251 11.07 -2.06 -12.08
CA PRO A 251 9.94 -2.97 -11.98
C PRO A 251 9.38 -3.00 -10.56
N ILE A 252 8.11 -3.37 -10.43
CA ILE A 252 7.46 -3.64 -9.14
C ILE A 252 8.13 -4.83 -8.48
N THR A 253 8.69 -4.60 -7.29
CA THR A 253 9.36 -5.63 -6.50
C THR A 253 8.37 -6.44 -5.66
N THR A 254 7.38 -5.77 -5.09
CA THR A 254 6.28 -6.43 -4.36
C THR A 254 4.93 -5.81 -4.70
N GLY A 255 3.90 -6.64 -4.90
CA GLY A 255 2.52 -6.24 -5.13
C GLY A 255 1.57 -6.85 -4.10
N LEU A 256 0.91 -6.00 -3.33
CA LEU A 256 -0.14 -6.37 -2.39
C LEU A 256 -1.50 -5.97 -2.96
N GLY A 257 -2.32 -6.95 -3.32
CA GLY A 257 -3.58 -6.75 -4.01
C GLY A 257 -4.79 -7.32 -3.29
N TRP A 258 -5.88 -6.54 -3.23
CA TRP A 258 -7.19 -6.97 -2.73
C TRP A 258 -8.31 -6.53 -3.65
N TYR A 259 -9.43 -7.24 -3.68
CA TYR A 259 -10.63 -6.72 -4.34
C TYR A 259 -11.22 -5.60 -3.48
N TYR A 260 -11.59 -5.90 -2.23
CA TYR A 260 -11.97 -4.88 -1.25
C TYR A 260 -10.81 -4.55 -0.34
N ALA A 261 -10.59 -3.25 -0.12
CA ALA A 261 -9.49 -2.79 0.71
C ALA A 261 -9.55 -3.38 2.12
N PRO A 262 -8.41 -3.82 2.67
CA PRO A 262 -8.32 -4.05 4.10
C PRO A 262 -8.41 -2.72 4.85
N GLU A 263 -8.63 -2.78 6.16
CA GLU A 263 -8.51 -1.59 7.00
C GLU A 263 -7.10 -1.01 7.00
N SER A 264 -6.11 -1.90 7.04
CA SER A 264 -4.71 -1.54 7.02
C SER A 264 -3.89 -2.59 6.26
N CYS A 265 -2.78 -2.16 5.66
CA CYS A 265 -1.75 -3.06 5.16
C CYS A 265 -0.36 -2.60 5.57
N GLU A 266 0.55 -3.57 5.69
CA GLU A 266 1.96 -3.32 5.98
C GLU A 266 2.82 -3.68 4.77
N ILE A 267 3.71 -2.77 4.40
CA ILE A 267 4.78 -2.96 3.40
C ILE A 267 6.09 -3.09 4.16
N GLY A 268 6.49 -4.33 4.39
CA GLY A 268 7.74 -4.65 5.09
C GLY A 268 7.70 -5.98 5.82
N PRO A 269 8.70 -6.26 6.68
CA PRO A 269 8.99 -7.60 7.17
C PRO A 269 7.91 -8.20 8.09
N GLY A 270 7.00 -7.40 8.66
CA GLY A 270 5.85 -7.93 9.40
C GLY A 270 4.86 -8.69 8.51
N ASN A 271 4.79 -8.36 7.22
CA ASN A 271 3.87 -8.96 6.26
C ASN A 271 4.47 -10.22 5.60
N VAL A 272 3.82 -11.38 5.78
CA VAL A 272 4.27 -12.66 5.20
C VAL A 272 4.26 -12.64 3.66
N ARG A 273 3.22 -12.09 3.04
CA ARG A 273 3.09 -12.03 1.58
C ARG A 273 4.19 -11.16 0.96
N TRP A 274 4.46 -10.01 1.60
CA TRP A 274 5.57 -9.13 1.21
C TRP A 274 6.92 -9.87 1.30
N ARG A 275 7.21 -10.55 2.42
CA ARG A 275 8.46 -11.29 2.61
C ARG A 275 8.70 -12.35 1.54
N LEU A 276 7.66 -13.12 1.18
CA LEU A 276 7.77 -14.14 0.14
C LEU A 276 8.11 -13.53 -1.22
N GLN A 277 7.52 -12.37 -1.54
CA GLN A 277 7.83 -11.67 -2.79
C GLN A 277 9.26 -11.14 -2.81
N MET A 278 9.73 -10.52 -1.72
CA MET A 278 11.11 -10.04 -1.61
C MET A 278 12.15 -11.15 -1.78
N LEU A 279 11.91 -12.33 -1.20
CA LEU A 279 12.77 -13.50 -1.37
C LEU A 279 12.83 -13.97 -2.83
N ASN A 280 11.69 -13.97 -3.52
CA ASN A 280 11.63 -14.35 -4.93
C ASN A 280 12.31 -13.33 -5.84
N SER A 281 12.13 -12.02 -5.57
CA SER A 281 12.77 -10.94 -6.33
C SER A 281 14.29 -10.96 -6.16
N SER A 282 14.78 -11.23 -4.94
CA SER A 282 16.22 -11.39 -4.65
C SER A 282 16.84 -12.61 -5.34
N ALA A 283 16.05 -13.66 -5.58
CA ALA A 283 16.50 -14.87 -6.27
C ALA A 283 16.53 -14.70 -7.80
N ALA A 284 15.65 -13.85 -8.36
CA ALA A 284 15.58 -13.58 -9.80
C ALA A 284 16.69 -12.64 -10.30
N GLY A 285 17.27 -11.81 -9.41
CA GLY A 285 18.37 -10.89 -9.73
C GLY A 285 19.79 -11.48 -9.63
N LYS A 286 19.93 -12.79 -9.38
CA LYS A 286 21.22 -13.52 -9.33
C LYS A 286 21.37 -14.46 -10.52
#